data_AF-E3I519-F1
#
_entry.id   AF-E3I519-F1
#
_cell.length_a   1.000
_cell.length_b   1.000
_cell.length_c   1.000
_cell.angle_alpha   90.00
_cell.angle_beta   90.00
_cell.angle_gamma   90.00
#
_symmetry.space_group_name_H-M   'P 1'
#
loop_
_entity.id
_entity.type
_entity.pdbx_description
1 polymer ?
#
loop_
_entity_poly.entity_id
_entity_poly.type
_entity_poly.pdbx_seq_one_letter_code
_entity_poly.pdbx_strand_id
1 'polypeptide(L)'
;MNLRPLSLLLLPIAVWDVYTTYLGFSYFFDLPTNPAINPGQFIFGIVVTLIVFIFVLATTAIYSMPAHNSPILILKGAWATAVAIDLYTAWEGTRRIVFYGEEDAVKGVGVAIVAALIVTSTIFLSQLLLGKGSKS
;
A
#
# COMPACT_ATOMS: atom_id res chain seq x y z
N MET A 1 11.27 -13.35 -21.71
CA MET A 1 10.18 -12.36 -21.89
C MET A 1 10.69 -11.00 -21.45
N ASN A 2 10.55 -9.96 -22.29
CA ASN A 2 11.00 -8.61 -21.93
C ASN A 2 10.00 -8.03 -20.91
N LEU A 3 10.38 -7.91 -19.64
CA LEU A 3 9.48 -7.50 -18.54
C LEU A 3 9.27 -5.98 -18.45
N ARG A 4 10.04 -5.20 -19.23
CA ARG A 4 9.96 -3.72 -19.27
C ARG A 4 8.55 -3.16 -19.55
N PRO A 5 7.74 -3.69 -20.48
CA PRO A 5 6.39 -3.18 -20.73
C PRO A 5 5.47 -3.41 -19.53
N LEU A 6 5.65 -4.53 -18.82
CA LEU A 6 4.84 -4.88 -17.66
C LEU A 6 5.16 -3.97 -16.46
N SER A 7 6.44 -3.66 -16.23
CA SER A 7 6.83 -2.68 -15.21
C SER A 7 6.28 -1.28 -15.51
N LEU A 8 6.25 -0.86 -16.78
CA LEU A 8 5.68 0.42 -17.21
C LEU A 8 4.16 0.48 -16.99
N LEU A 9 3.44 -0.63 -17.11
CA LEU A 9 2.00 -0.71 -16.83
C LEU A 9 1.67 -0.70 -15.34
N LEU A 10 2.55 -1.29 -14.52
CA LEU A 10 2.32 -1.43 -13.08
C LEU A 10 2.80 -0.20 -12.28
N LEU A 11 3.71 0.61 -12.82
CA LEU A 11 4.23 1.81 -12.16
C LEU A 11 3.12 2.84 -11.85
N PRO A 12 2.21 3.19 -12.77
CA PRO A 12 1.09 4.09 -12.47
C PRO A 12 0.15 3.52 -11.39
N ILE A 13 -0.04 2.20 -11.36
CA ILE A 13 -0.88 1.53 -10.36
C ILE A 13 -0.24 1.63 -8.98
N ALA A 14 1.08 1.41 -8.89
CA ALA A 14 1.82 1.58 -7.63
C ALA A 14 1.86 3.04 -7.15
N VAL A 15 1.94 4.01 -8.07
CA VAL A 15 1.84 5.45 -7.73
C VAL A 15 0.44 5.77 -7.21
N TRP A 16 -0.59 5.21 -7.83
CA TRP A 16 -1.97 5.35 -7.38
C TRP A 16 -2.17 4.76 -5.98
N ASP A 17 -1.58 3.59 -5.71
CA ASP A 17 -1.57 2.95 -4.39
C ASP A 17 -1.04 3.89 -3.31
N VAL A 18 0.20 4.38 -3.48
CA VAL A 18 0.84 5.34 -2.58
C VAL A 18 -0.05 6.54 -2.32
N TYR A 19 -0.67 7.08 -3.38
CA TYR A 19 -1.55 8.24 -3.27
C TYR A 19 -2.81 7.91 -2.45
N THR A 20 -3.48 6.79 -2.72
CA THR A 20 -4.69 6.40 -1.99
C THR A 20 -4.40 6.01 -0.54
N THR A 21 -3.28 5.33 -0.26
CA THR A 21 -2.79 5.03 1.08
C THR A 21 -2.49 6.31 1.86
N TYR A 22 -1.75 7.25 1.25
CA TYR A 22 -1.49 8.56 1.84
C TYR A 22 -2.78 9.32 2.16
N LEU A 23 -3.72 9.35 1.20
CA LEU A 23 -4.99 10.01 1.38
C LEU A 23 -5.79 9.37 2.52
N GLY A 24 -5.85 8.03 2.59
CA GLY A 24 -6.46 7.30 3.69
C GLY A 24 -5.87 7.70 5.04
N PHE A 25 -4.54 7.70 5.17
CA PHE A 25 -3.86 8.19 6.38
C PHE A 25 -4.20 9.63 6.71
N SER A 26 -4.21 10.51 5.71
CA SER A 26 -4.51 11.93 5.90
C SER A 26 -5.87 12.14 6.56
N TYR A 27 -6.85 11.30 6.22
CA TYR A 27 -8.17 11.34 6.85
C TYR A 27 -8.19 10.78 8.26
N PHE A 28 -7.40 9.77 8.59
CA PHE A 28 -7.29 9.28 9.98
C PHE A 28 -6.68 10.32 10.92
N PHE A 29 -5.84 11.21 10.39
CA PHE A 29 -5.22 12.29 11.15
C PHE A 29 -5.93 13.64 10.98
N ASP A 30 -7.12 13.66 10.39
CA ASP A 30 -7.91 14.89 10.11
C ASP A 30 -7.13 15.98 9.37
N LEU A 31 -6.14 15.61 8.54
CA LEU A 31 -5.30 16.58 7.84
C LEU A 31 -6.12 17.48 6.88
N PRO A 32 -7.07 16.98 6.08
CA PRO A 32 -7.79 17.83 5.13
C PRO A 32 -8.84 18.75 5.77
N THR A 33 -9.28 18.41 6.98
CA THR A 33 -10.43 19.01 7.68
C THR A 33 -10.04 19.87 8.87
N ASN A 34 -8.79 19.77 9.34
CA ASN A 34 -8.30 20.53 10.48
C ASN A 34 -7.82 21.92 10.05
N PRO A 35 -8.44 23.02 10.53
CA PRO A 35 -8.02 24.39 10.19
C PRO A 35 -6.66 24.78 10.78
N ALA A 36 -6.09 23.96 11.68
CA ALA A 36 -4.79 24.15 12.31
C ALA A 36 -3.88 22.93 12.10
N ILE A 37 -3.70 22.51 10.83
CA ILE A 37 -2.78 21.42 10.48
C ILE A 37 -1.40 21.74 11.05
N ASN A 38 -0.94 20.91 11.99
CA ASN A 38 0.43 20.98 12.44
C ASN A 38 1.34 20.38 11.33
N PRO A 39 2.39 21.09 10.87
CA PRO A 39 3.35 20.55 9.90
C PRO A 39 3.89 19.17 10.29
N GLY A 40 4.02 18.89 11.58
CA GLY A 40 4.44 17.59 12.09
C GLY A 40 3.46 16.45 11.78
N GLN A 41 2.14 16.68 11.79
CA GLN A 41 1.14 15.66 11.47
C GLN A 41 1.15 15.31 9.96
N PHE A 42 1.38 16.31 9.11
CA PHE A 42 1.54 16.11 7.67
C PHE A 42 2.80 15.29 7.35
N ILE A 43 3.94 15.65 7.95
CA ILE A 43 5.20 14.90 7.81
C ILE A 43 5.04 13.48 8.34
N PHE A 44 4.35 13.30 9.47
CA PHE A 44 4.08 11.98 10.04
C PHE A 44 3.26 11.10 9.07
N GLY A 45 2.20 11.63 8.45
CA GLY A 45 1.42 10.90 7.45
C GLY A 45 2.27 10.44 6.24
N ILE A 46 3.19 11.28 5.77
CA ILE A 46 4.15 10.91 4.71
C ILE A 46 5.07 9.77 5.19
N VAL A 47 5.66 9.91 6.38
CA VAL A 47 6.59 8.92 6.93
C VAL A 47 5.90 7.56 7.11
N VAL A 48 4.69 7.53 7.68
CA VAL A 48 3.95 6.29 7.87
C VAL A 48 3.59 5.64 6.53
N THR A 49 3.13 6.43 5.55
CA THR A 49 2.84 5.92 4.20
C THR A 49 4.08 5.29 3.56
N LEU A 50 5.24 5.96 3.66
CA LEU A 50 6.49 5.44 3.13
C LEU A 50 6.92 4.13 3.83
N ILE A 51 6.78 4.04 5.16
CA ILE A 51 7.09 2.81 5.89
C ILE A 51 6.20 1.66 5.40
N VAL A 52 4.89 1.87 5.33
CA VAL A 52 3.93 0.87 4.87
C VAL A 52 4.27 0.41 3.44
N PHE A 53 4.48 1.37 2.54
CA PHE A 53 4.81 1.08 1.15
C PHE A 53 6.14 0.34 0.98
N ILE A 54 7.16 0.67 1.78
CA ILE A 54 8.44 -0.07 1.79
C ILE A 54 8.22 -1.52 2.22
N PHE A 55 7.38 -1.78 3.23
CA PHE A 55 7.06 -3.15 3.64
C PHE A 55 6.32 -3.92 2.53
N VAL A 56 5.37 -3.28 1.84
CA VAL A 56 4.64 -3.87 0.71
C VAL A 56 5.59 -4.18 -0.45
N LEU A 57 6.51 -3.25 -0.78
CA LEU A 57 7.55 -3.50 -1.77
C LEU A 57 8.57 -4.56 -1.32
N ALA A 58 8.83 -4.70 -0.02
CA ALA A 58 9.74 -5.71 0.51
C ALA A 58 9.10 -7.10 0.65
N THR A 59 7.82 -7.27 0.28
CA THR A 59 7.06 -8.53 0.43
C THR A 59 7.86 -9.75 -0.01
N THR A 60 8.43 -9.73 -1.22
CA THR A 60 9.20 -10.87 -1.76
C THR A 60 10.45 -11.20 -0.92
N ALA A 61 11.16 -10.17 -0.47
CA ALA A 61 12.35 -10.32 0.36
C ALA A 61 11.99 -10.87 1.74
N ILE A 62 10.94 -10.35 2.37
CA ILE A 62 10.50 -10.77 3.71
C ILE A 62 9.89 -12.18 3.68
N TYR A 63 9.08 -12.49 2.68
CA TYR A 63 8.40 -13.78 2.58
C TYR A 63 9.36 -14.94 2.33
N SER A 64 10.40 -14.72 1.51
CA SER A 64 11.42 -15.72 1.17
C SER A 64 12.38 -16.08 2.31
N MET A 65 12.37 -15.32 3.42
CA MET A 65 13.21 -15.63 4.58
C MET A 65 12.70 -16.87 5.35
N PRO A 66 13.58 -17.79 5.75
CA PRO A 66 13.21 -18.98 6.52
C PRO A 66 12.72 -18.61 7.93
N ALA A 67 11.57 -19.14 8.34
CA ALA A 67 10.85 -18.72 9.55
C ALA A 67 11.40 -19.31 10.87
N HIS A 68 12.69 -19.66 10.92
CA HIS A 68 13.27 -20.42 12.04
C HIS A 68 13.76 -19.56 13.21
N ASN A 69 13.85 -18.23 13.03
CA ASN A 69 14.38 -17.31 14.05
C ASN A 69 13.30 -16.29 14.51
N SER A 70 13.19 -16.04 15.82
CA SER A 70 12.21 -15.11 16.40
C SER A 70 12.20 -13.70 15.77
N PRO A 71 13.35 -13.07 15.42
CA PRO A 71 13.35 -11.78 14.72
C PRO A 71 12.69 -11.82 13.34
N ILE A 72 12.79 -12.95 12.61
CA ILE A 72 12.17 -13.11 11.29
C ILE A 72 10.66 -13.25 11.43
N LEU A 73 10.18 -13.92 12.48
CA LEU A 73 8.75 -13.99 12.79
C LEU A 73 8.16 -12.61 13.10
N ILE A 74 8.89 -11.79 13.87
CA ILE A 74 8.51 -10.39 14.15
C ILE A 74 8.45 -9.58 12.86
N LEU A 75 9.46 -9.72 11.98
CA LEU A 75 9.49 -9.03 10.69
C LEU A 75 8.32 -9.43 9.78
N LYS A 76 7.97 -10.73 9.73
CA LYS A 76 6.80 -11.23 8.98
C LYS A 76 5.49 -10.73 9.57
N GLY A 77 5.38 -10.65 10.90
CA GLY A 77 4.23 -10.02 11.57
C GLY A 77 4.09 -8.54 11.22
N ALA A 78 5.19 -7.78 11.30
CA ALA A 78 5.21 -6.36 10.92
C ALA A 78 4.83 -6.14 9.45
N TRP A 79 5.31 -7.00 8.55
CA TRP A 79 4.92 -7.01 7.15
C TRP A 79 3.43 -7.27 6.95
N ALA A 80 2.87 -8.30 7.59
CA ALA A 80 1.44 -8.61 7.46
C ALA A 80 0.57 -7.46 7.96
N THR A 81 0.97 -6.81 9.06
CA THR A 81 0.32 -5.61 9.58
C THR A 81 0.41 -4.45 8.58
N ALA A 82 1.57 -4.21 7.97
CA ALA A 82 1.74 -3.16 6.98
C ALA A 82 0.84 -3.39 5.74
N VAL A 83 0.75 -4.62 5.23
CA VAL A 83 -0.15 -4.97 4.12
C VAL A 83 -1.62 -4.73 4.49
N ALA A 84 -2.03 -5.08 5.71
CA ALA A 84 -3.39 -4.83 6.18
C ALA A 84 -3.71 -3.33 6.29
N ILE A 85 -2.76 -2.54 6.80
CA ILE A 85 -2.88 -1.08 6.87
C ILE A 85 -2.97 -0.47 5.47
N ASP A 86 -2.14 -0.93 4.53
CA ASP A 86 -2.15 -0.46 3.14
C ASP A 86 -3.50 -0.73 2.49
N LEU A 87 -4.01 -1.96 2.56
CA LEU A 87 -5.33 -2.33 2.03
C LEU A 87 -6.45 -1.45 2.60
N TYR A 88 -6.44 -1.23 3.91
CA TYR A 88 -7.49 -0.46 4.59
C TYR A 88 -7.41 1.04 4.26
N THR A 89 -6.22 1.61 4.20
CA THR A 89 -6.03 3.03 3.88
C THR A 89 -6.21 3.31 2.39
N ALA A 90 -5.77 2.42 1.51
CA ALA A 90 -6.07 2.47 0.07
C ALA A 90 -7.59 2.35 -0.18
N TRP A 91 -8.29 1.48 0.56
CA TRP A 91 -9.76 1.43 0.56
C TRP A 91 -10.37 2.77 0.96
N GLU A 92 -9.98 3.35 2.10
CA GLU A 92 -10.53 4.62 2.59
C GLU A 92 -10.26 5.78 1.64
N GLY A 93 -9.03 5.87 1.10
CA GLY A 93 -8.65 6.85 0.11
C GLY A 93 -9.46 6.71 -1.18
N THR A 94 -9.58 5.49 -1.70
CA THR A 94 -10.36 5.20 -2.91
C THR A 94 -11.84 5.51 -2.72
N ARG A 95 -12.42 5.12 -1.58
CA ARG A 95 -13.82 5.40 -1.25
C ARG A 95 -14.12 6.89 -1.32
N ARG A 96 -13.24 7.73 -0.77
CA ARG A 96 -13.45 9.18 -0.73
C ARG A 96 -13.23 9.87 -2.06
N ILE A 97 -12.36 9.34 -2.92
CA ILE A 97 -12.17 9.86 -4.29
C ILE A 97 -13.34 9.46 -5.20
N VAL A 98 -13.75 8.19 -5.16
CA VAL A 98 -14.69 7.63 -6.15
C VAL A 98 -16.15 7.83 -5.74
N PHE A 99 -16.44 7.78 -4.43
CA PHE A 99 -17.81 7.79 -3.92
C PHE A 99 -18.15 9.00 -3.06
N TYR A 100 -17.26 9.99 -2.97
CA TYR A 100 -17.45 11.22 -2.17
C TYR A 100 -17.85 10.97 -0.70
N GLY A 101 -17.64 9.76 -0.17
CA GLY A 101 -18.05 9.38 1.18
C GLY A 101 -19.51 8.88 1.34
N GLU A 102 -20.28 8.71 0.26
CA GLU A 102 -21.64 8.14 0.31
C GLU A 102 -21.66 6.68 -0.17
N GLU A 103 -22.28 5.76 0.59
CA GLU A 103 -22.32 4.33 0.23
C GLU A 103 -23.71 3.67 0.21
N ASP A 104 -23.86 2.82 -0.81
CA ASP A 104 -24.76 1.66 -0.87
C ASP A 104 -23.88 0.39 -0.92
N ALA A 105 -24.34 -0.74 -0.37
CA ALA A 105 -23.53 -1.95 -0.17
C ALA A 105 -22.82 -2.49 -1.43
N VAL A 106 -23.40 -2.30 -2.62
CA VAL A 106 -22.82 -2.73 -3.91
C VAL A 106 -21.63 -1.87 -4.32
N LYS A 107 -21.64 -0.57 -3.98
CA LYS A 107 -20.54 0.35 -4.27
C LYS A 107 -19.31 0.03 -3.41
N GLY A 108 -19.53 -0.36 -2.15
CA GLY A 108 -18.46 -0.83 -1.26
C GLY A 108 -17.73 -2.06 -1.81
N VAL A 109 -18.44 -3.07 -2.31
CA VAL A 109 -17.79 -4.26 -2.91
C VAL A 109 -16.89 -3.88 -4.09
N GLY A 110 -17.28 -2.89 -4.89
CA GLY A 110 -16.46 -2.35 -5.98
C GLY A 110 -15.16 -1.69 -5.50
N VAL A 111 -15.21 -0.89 -4.43
CA VAL A 111 -14.00 -0.28 -3.81
C VAL A 111 -13.03 -1.35 -3.31
N ALA A 112 -13.53 -2.45 -2.74
CA ALA A 112 -12.70 -3.54 -2.18
C ALA A 112 -11.91 -4.21 -3.29
N ILE A 113 -12.58 -4.50 -4.40
CA ILE A 113 -11.95 -5.14 -5.54
C ILE A 113 -10.87 -4.20 -6.12
N VAL A 114 -11.15 -2.91 -6.25
CA VAL A 114 -10.18 -1.93 -6.76
C VAL A 114 -8.99 -1.77 -5.82
N ALA A 115 -9.21 -1.57 -4.51
CA ALA A 115 -8.14 -1.47 -3.52
C ALA A 115 -7.29 -2.75 -3.45
N ALA A 116 -7.92 -3.93 -3.48
CA ALA A 116 -7.21 -5.20 -3.52
C ALA A 116 -6.37 -5.36 -4.79
N LEU A 117 -6.90 -4.97 -5.97
CA LEU A 117 -6.19 -5.01 -7.24
C LEU A 117 -4.99 -4.06 -7.26
N ILE A 118 -5.12 -2.88 -6.65
CA ILE A 118 -4.05 -1.89 -6.55
C ILE A 118 -2.91 -2.46 -5.68
N VAL A 119 -3.20 -2.90 -4.45
CA VAL A 119 -2.20 -3.44 -3.53
C VAL A 119 -1.54 -4.70 -4.08
N THR A 120 -2.32 -5.62 -4.67
CA THR A 120 -1.74 -6.83 -5.29
C THR A 120 -0.87 -6.49 -6.52
N SER A 121 -1.22 -5.45 -7.28
CA SER A 121 -0.39 -4.97 -8.40
C SER A 121 0.93 -4.36 -7.91
N THR A 122 0.94 -3.66 -6.77
CA THR A 122 2.16 -3.14 -6.12
C THR A 122 3.06 -4.28 -5.64
N ILE A 123 2.50 -5.31 -5.02
CA ILE A 123 3.24 -6.52 -4.62
C ILE A 123 3.83 -7.22 -5.85
N PHE A 124 3.08 -7.30 -6.95
CA PHE A 124 3.54 -7.93 -8.19
C PHE A 124 4.63 -7.09 -8.90
N LEU A 125 4.54 -5.75 -8.86
CA LEU A 125 5.61 -4.87 -9.33
C LEU A 125 6.90 -5.09 -8.54
N SER A 126 6.81 -5.22 -7.22
CA SER A 126 7.96 -5.58 -6.38
C SER A 126 8.62 -6.88 -6.83
N GLN A 127 7.84 -7.92 -7.11
CA GLN A 127 8.37 -9.19 -7.62
C GLN A 127 9.09 -9.02 -8.96
N LEU A 128 8.58 -8.18 -9.87
CA LEU A 128 9.21 -7.92 -11.16
C LEU A 128 10.50 -7.10 -11.06
N LEU A 129 10.57 -6.16 -10.12
CA LEU A 129 11.72 -5.29 -9.92
C LEU A 129 12.84 -6.00 -9.13
N LEU A 130 12.49 -6.75 -8.09
CA LEU A 130 13.44 -7.40 -7.17
C LEU A 130 13.73 -8.86 -7.56
N GLY A 131 12.81 -9.54 -8.23
CA GLY A 131 12.95 -10.95 -8.63
C GLY A 131 13.97 -11.19 -9.75
N LYS A 132 14.53 -10.14 -10.35
CA LYS A 132 15.56 -10.24 -11.40
C LYS A 132 16.91 -10.81 -10.91
N GLY A 133 17.10 -10.97 -9.60
CA GLY A 133 18.27 -11.61 -9.01
C GLY A 133 18.06 -13.05 -8.52
N SER A 134 16.84 -13.60 -8.59
CA SER A 134 16.52 -14.94 -8.04
C SER A 134 16.68 -16.07 -9.07
N LYS A 135 17.65 -15.94 -9.99
CA LYS A 135 18.18 -17.08 -10.73
C LYS A 135 19.65 -17.26 -10.33
N SER A 136 19.82 -17.98 -9.23
CA SER A 136 21.00 -18.82 -9.01
C SER A 136 21.17 -19.82 -10.16
#